data_AF-D8LG67-F1
#
_entry.id   AF-D8LG67-F1
#
_cell.length_a   1.000
_cell.length_b   1.000
_cell.length_c   1.000
_cell.angle_alpha   90.00
_cell.angle_beta   90.00
_cell.angle_gamma   90.00
#
_symmetry.space_group_name_H-M   'P 1'
#
loop_
_entity.id
_entity.type
_entity.pdbx_description
1 polymer ?
#
loop_
_entity_poly.entity_id
_entity_poly.type
_entity_poly.pdbx_seq_one_letter_code
_entity_poly.pdbx_strand_id
1 'polypeptide(L)'
;MTPSFYGFAGGLGGLPTGRSTAGTRGVAAADLASAGSSGAKGLQDGGGSGATGSAKGSPFAAASWLKERVRDGKRRVQMQVMSMVPDTSMDAKCFDDAPVPVDERGFHVNGWRWHSRAVLRDIARFRRAALLAAEATGGADGGGEKGAAAVERVAKCYGFMWTFSVTKLHNTETSLFFPWLRDLVPKEVLPPLSEFDREREGVVRIGKKIGQFVAEAERASASKSSSPRAALLRCAELAEELEAKAARLARVQEAAIVPVTAAYATSKQQWKFNDKVIFSLGLVDAQVFLVAMHDAIKSDREEFNKFRKNVPKFARALIPTWRRVLYLPRAGCLEDSADVVVAP
;
A
#
# COMPACT_ATOMS: atom_id res chain seq x y z
N MET A 1 29.34 11.07 -19.17
CA MET A 1 28.85 12.26 -18.45
C MET A 1 28.38 11.83 -17.06
N THR A 2 29.22 12.02 -16.04
CA THR A 2 28.84 11.82 -14.64
C THR A 2 28.05 13.04 -14.16
N PRO A 3 26.86 12.90 -13.57
CA PRO A 3 26.16 14.04 -12.99
C PRO A 3 26.99 14.56 -11.82
N SER A 4 27.45 15.80 -11.96
CA SER A 4 28.17 16.54 -10.93
C SER A 4 27.18 16.86 -9.80
N PHE A 5 27.30 16.14 -8.68
CA PHE A 5 26.65 16.54 -7.43
C PHE A 5 27.46 17.70 -6.87
N TYR A 6 26.94 18.92 -7.06
CA TYR A 6 27.43 20.09 -6.35
C TYR A 6 27.34 19.85 -4.84
N GLY A 7 28.45 20.14 -4.17
CA GLY A 7 28.64 19.93 -2.74
C GLY A 7 27.65 20.74 -1.91
N PHE A 8 27.12 20.08 -0.89
CA PHE A 8 26.44 20.74 0.21
C PHE A 8 27.35 20.65 1.44
N ALA A 9 28.07 21.74 1.68
CA ALA A 9 28.85 21.96 2.89
C ALA A 9 28.13 23.04 3.73
N GLY A 10 27.93 22.76 5.01
CA GLY A 10 27.74 23.78 6.05
C GLY A 10 26.28 24.10 6.41
N GLY A 11 25.97 24.01 7.71
CA GLY A 11 24.80 24.67 8.30
C GLY A 11 24.13 23.94 9.46
N LEU A 12 24.86 23.60 10.53
CA LEU A 12 24.25 23.32 11.83
C LEU A 12 23.72 24.65 12.41
N GLY A 13 22.41 24.84 12.40
CA GLY A 13 21.75 26.03 12.92
C GLY A 13 20.49 25.69 13.73
N GLY A 14 20.60 25.88 15.04
CA GLY A 14 19.56 26.25 16.02
C GLY A 14 18.12 25.73 15.87
N LEU A 15 17.72 24.87 16.80
CA LEU A 15 16.32 24.65 17.19
C LEU A 15 15.80 25.84 18.02
N PRO A 16 14.62 26.41 17.71
CA PRO A 16 13.81 27.10 18.69
C PRO A 16 12.74 26.17 19.27
N THR A 17 12.79 26.02 20.59
CA THR A 17 11.72 25.47 21.43
C THR A 17 10.48 26.37 21.37
N GLY A 18 9.40 25.89 20.76
CA GLY A 18 8.14 26.61 20.60
C GLY A 18 6.95 25.84 21.19
N ARG A 19 6.38 26.45 22.22
CA ARG A 19 5.35 25.99 23.17
C ARG A 19 4.03 25.53 22.53
N SER A 20 3.48 24.46 23.12
CA SER A 20 2.12 23.93 22.93
C SER A 20 1.05 24.88 23.45
N THR A 21 0.00 25.12 22.66
CA THR A 21 -1.31 25.57 23.15
C THR A 21 -2.41 24.74 22.53
N ALA A 22 -3.14 24.04 23.40
CA ALA A 22 -4.34 23.28 23.12
C ALA A 22 -5.47 24.18 22.60
N GLY A 23 -6.21 23.67 21.62
CA GLY A 23 -7.41 24.30 21.08
C GLY A 23 -8.45 23.25 20.78
N THR A 24 -9.26 22.94 21.79
CA THR A 24 -10.47 22.11 21.72
C THR A 24 -11.50 22.79 20.82
N ARG A 25 -11.94 22.13 19.75
CA ARG A 25 -13.17 22.48 19.03
C ARG A 25 -14.03 21.23 18.89
N GLY A 26 -15.10 21.20 19.66
CA GLY A 26 -16.20 20.26 19.52
C GLY A 26 -16.96 20.51 18.22
N VAL A 27 -17.45 19.44 17.63
CA VAL A 27 -18.43 19.48 16.56
C VAL A 27 -19.61 18.61 17.01
N ALA A 28 -20.78 19.23 16.94
CA ALA A 28 -22.06 18.75 17.41
C ALA A 28 -22.52 17.48 16.71
N ALA A 29 -23.11 16.59 17.50
CA ALA A 29 -23.95 15.50 17.03
C ALA A 29 -25.30 16.07 16.55
N ALA A 30 -25.76 15.61 15.39
CA ALA A 30 -27.10 15.88 14.89
C ALA A 30 -27.93 14.59 14.99
N ASP A 31 -29.11 14.78 15.57
CA ASP A 31 -30.20 13.82 15.75
C ASP A 31 -30.67 13.19 14.44
N LEU A 32 -31.03 11.91 14.51
CA LEU A 32 -32.03 11.31 13.63
C LEU A 32 -32.72 10.17 14.39
N ALA A 33 -33.93 10.46 14.85
CA ALA A 33 -34.84 9.51 15.46
C ALA A 33 -35.98 9.14 14.51
N SER A 34 -36.42 7.89 14.64
CA SER A 34 -37.80 7.39 14.53
C SER A 34 -38.44 7.13 13.14
N ALA A 35 -38.65 5.84 12.84
CA ALA A 35 -39.96 5.16 12.67
C ALA A 35 -39.70 3.73 12.09
N GLY A 36 -40.35 2.61 12.43
CA GLY A 36 -41.42 2.24 13.35
C GLY A 36 -41.75 0.73 13.14
N SER A 37 -42.28 0.07 14.18
CA SER A 37 -43.20 -1.10 14.24
C SER A 37 -43.14 -2.19 13.14
N SER A 38 -43.04 -3.51 13.40
CA SER A 38 -44.05 -4.43 13.99
C SER A 38 -43.43 -5.86 13.95
N GLY A 39 -43.44 -6.72 14.97
CA GLY A 39 -44.58 -7.55 15.38
C GLY A 39 -44.67 -8.90 14.64
N ALA A 40 -44.08 -9.99 15.17
CA ALA A 40 -44.50 -11.38 14.88
C ALA A 40 -44.04 -12.38 15.96
N LYS A 41 -44.98 -13.24 16.37
CA LYS A 41 -44.91 -14.24 17.45
C LYS A 41 -44.21 -15.54 17.00
N GLY A 42 -43.47 -16.12 17.94
CA GLY A 42 -43.55 -17.52 18.41
C GLY A 42 -43.38 -18.69 17.44
N LEU A 43 -42.37 -19.53 17.70
CA LEU A 43 -42.53 -21.00 17.70
C LEU A 43 -41.47 -21.65 18.61
N GLN A 44 -41.92 -22.63 19.39
CA GLN A 44 -41.17 -23.45 20.35
C GLN A 44 -40.48 -24.66 19.68
N ASP A 45 -39.36 -25.03 20.31
CA ASP A 45 -38.82 -26.36 20.63
C ASP A 45 -38.50 -27.45 19.60
N GLY A 46 -37.32 -28.04 19.83
CA GLY A 46 -36.75 -29.27 19.27
C GLY A 46 -35.24 -29.11 19.12
N GLY A 47 -34.36 -29.52 20.05
CA GLY A 47 -34.29 -30.83 20.69
C GLY A 47 -33.36 -31.75 19.89
N GLY A 48 -32.04 -31.51 19.94
CA GLY A 48 -31.04 -32.28 19.19
C GLY A 48 -29.70 -32.36 19.92
N SER A 49 -29.53 -33.43 20.69
CA SER A 49 -28.29 -33.84 21.36
C SER A 49 -27.40 -34.61 20.37
N GLY A 50 -26.09 -34.33 20.34
CA GLY A 50 -25.14 -35.19 19.62
C GLY A 50 -23.74 -34.65 19.39
N ALA A 51 -22.79 -35.18 20.16
CA ALA A 51 -21.36 -35.36 19.86
C ALA A 51 -20.44 -34.11 19.78
N THR A 52 -19.92 -33.71 20.94
CA THR A 52 -18.69 -32.90 21.06
C THR A 52 -17.44 -33.76 20.85
N GLY A 53 -17.07 -33.96 19.58
CA GLY A 53 -15.74 -34.44 19.22
C GLY A 53 -14.70 -33.33 19.40
N SER A 54 -13.92 -33.40 20.48
CA SER A 54 -12.78 -32.49 20.72
C SER A 54 -11.66 -32.78 19.72
N ALA A 55 -11.74 -32.19 18.54
CA ALA A 55 -10.65 -32.16 17.57
C ALA A 55 -9.63 -31.10 18.01
N LYS A 56 -8.57 -31.53 18.69
CA LYS A 56 -7.35 -30.73 18.86
C LYS A 56 -6.73 -30.51 17.47
N GLY A 57 -7.16 -29.45 16.80
CA GLY A 57 -6.63 -29.04 15.50
C GLY A 57 -5.15 -28.71 15.62
N SER A 58 -4.31 -29.46 14.90
CA SER A 58 -2.88 -29.22 14.86
C SER A 58 -2.59 -27.83 14.26
N PRO A 59 -1.79 -26.97 14.92
CA PRO A 59 -1.42 -25.65 14.39
C PRO A 59 -0.70 -25.71 13.03
N PHE A 60 -0.15 -26.87 12.65
CA PHE A 60 0.42 -27.09 11.32
C PHE A 60 -0.61 -27.08 10.19
N ALA A 61 -1.87 -27.47 10.46
CA ALA A 61 -2.92 -27.52 9.45
C ALA A 61 -3.38 -26.10 9.04
N ALA A 62 -3.44 -25.17 10.00
CA ALA A 62 -3.82 -23.77 9.75
C ALA A 62 -2.78 -23.05 8.88
N ALA A 63 -1.48 -23.23 9.18
CA ALA A 63 -0.40 -22.63 8.40
C ALA A 63 -0.32 -23.18 6.96
N SER A 64 -0.61 -24.47 6.76
CA SER A 64 -0.67 -25.08 5.42
C SER A 64 -1.87 -24.55 4.62
N TRP A 65 -3.04 -24.47 5.25
CA TRP A 65 -4.26 -23.95 4.65
C TRP A 65 -4.14 -22.48 4.23
N LEU A 66 -3.50 -21.64 5.07
CA LEU A 66 -3.24 -20.24 4.76
C LEU A 66 -2.28 -20.08 3.57
N LYS A 67 -1.22 -20.90 3.51
CA LYS A 67 -0.27 -20.91 2.36
C LYS A 67 -0.96 -21.31 1.06
N GLU A 68 -1.89 -22.26 1.10
CA GLU A 68 -2.64 -22.74 -0.05
C GLU A 68 -3.64 -21.67 -0.55
N ARG A 69 -4.40 -21.04 0.36
CA ARG A 69 -5.28 -19.91 0.01
C ARG A 69 -4.53 -18.70 -0.56
N VAL A 70 -3.36 -18.37 -0.01
CA VAL A 70 -2.51 -17.29 -0.54
C VAL A 70 -2.00 -17.63 -1.95
N ARG A 71 -1.68 -18.91 -2.21
CA ARG A 71 -1.23 -19.38 -3.52
C ARG A 71 -2.36 -19.38 -4.56
N ASP A 72 -3.55 -19.84 -4.19
CA ASP A 72 -4.73 -19.86 -5.06
C ASP A 72 -5.25 -18.46 -5.37
N GLY A 73 -5.24 -17.55 -4.38
CA GLY A 73 -5.52 -16.13 -4.59
C GLY A 73 -4.59 -15.51 -5.62
N LYS A 74 -3.28 -15.77 -5.54
CA LYS A 74 -2.30 -15.31 -6.55
C LYS A 74 -2.61 -15.82 -7.96
N ARG A 75 -3.00 -17.09 -8.11
CA ARG A 75 -3.33 -17.67 -9.43
C ARG A 75 -4.62 -17.09 -10.03
N ARG A 76 -5.67 -16.89 -9.22
CA ARG A 76 -6.93 -16.25 -9.68
C ARG A 76 -6.71 -14.80 -10.08
N VAL A 77 -5.97 -14.04 -9.27
CA VAL A 77 -5.63 -12.65 -9.61
C VAL A 77 -4.82 -12.61 -10.90
N GLN A 78 -3.87 -13.52 -11.11
CA GLN A 78 -3.09 -13.56 -12.36
C GLN A 78 -3.95 -13.88 -13.60
N MET A 79 -4.89 -14.83 -13.50
CA MET A 79 -5.74 -15.25 -14.64
C MET A 79 -6.82 -14.21 -14.99
N GLN A 80 -7.54 -13.66 -14.00
CA GLN A 80 -8.59 -12.66 -14.23
C GLN A 80 -8.02 -11.34 -14.78
N VAL A 81 -6.73 -11.11 -14.55
CA VAL A 81 -6.01 -9.94 -15.01
C VAL A 81 -5.64 -10.00 -16.49
N MET A 82 -5.26 -11.17 -17.00
CA MET A 82 -4.75 -11.27 -18.36
C MET A 82 -5.84 -11.12 -19.43
N SER A 83 -7.12 -11.30 -19.08
CA SER A 83 -8.25 -11.12 -20.01
C SER A 83 -8.86 -9.71 -20.00
N MET A 84 -8.34 -8.79 -19.19
CA MET A 84 -8.94 -7.47 -18.96
C MET A 84 -7.97 -6.29 -19.10
N VAL A 85 -6.77 -6.53 -19.64
CA VAL A 85 -6.03 -5.44 -20.27
C VAL A 85 -6.74 -5.27 -21.62
N PRO A 86 -7.58 -4.24 -21.82
CA PRO A 86 -8.00 -3.89 -23.18
C PRO A 86 -6.74 -3.84 -24.05
N ASP A 87 -6.85 -4.13 -25.35
CA ASP A 87 -5.73 -4.03 -26.28
C ASP A 87 -5.33 -2.54 -26.44
N THR A 88 -4.83 -1.97 -25.34
CA THR A 88 -4.24 -0.64 -25.17
C THR A 88 -2.75 -0.74 -25.38
N SER A 89 -2.32 -1.72 -26.20
CA SER A 89 -1.09 -1.57 -26.95
C SER A 89 -1.26 -0.31 -27.79
N MET A 90 -0.80 0.82 -27.27
CA MET A 90 -0.69 2.02 -28.10
C MET A 90 0.19 1.62 -29.28
N ASP A 91 -0.41 1.65 -30.48
CA ASP A 91 0.27 1.27 -31.70
C ASP A 91 1.62 1.97 -31.75
N ALA A 92 2.70 1.23 -32.04
CA ALA A 92 4.05 1.81 -32.05
C ALA A 92 4.16 3.05 -32.95
N LYS A 93 3.27 3.13 -33.96
CA LYS A 93 3.09 4.26 -34.88
C LYS A 93 2.65 5.57 -34.21
N CYS A 94 2.04 5.52 -33.03
CA CYS A 94 1.59 6.71 -32.30
C CYS A 94 2.74 7.61 -31.83
N PHE A 95 3.99 7.14 -31.89
CA PHE A 95 5.14 7.89 -31.41
C PHE A 95 6.15 8.24 -32.51
N ASP A 96 5.82 8.07 -33.78
CA ASP A 96 6.76 8.38 -34.88
C ASP A 96 7.11 9.87 -34.91
N ASP A 97 6.14 10.74 -34.57
CA ASP A 97 6.32 12.20 -34.49
C ASP A 97 6.72 12.72 -33.10
N ALA A 98 7.04 11.83 -32.15
CA ALA A 98 7.36 12.24 -30.78
C ALA A 98 8.75 12.92 -30.71
N PRO A 99 8.92 13.96 -29.87
CA PRO A 99 10.08 14.86 -29.92
C PRO A 99 11.40 14.20 -29.46
N VAL A 100 11.35 13.07 -28.76
CA VAL A 100 12.55 12.33 -28.34
C VAL A 100 12.91 11.28 -29.40
N PRO A 101 14.16 11.29 -29.93
CA PRO A 101 14.64 10.27 -30.87
C PRO A 101 14.51 8.85 -30.28
N VAL A 102 14.17 7.86 -31.12
CA VAL A 102 13.84 6.49 -30.68
C VAL A 102 14.97 5.84 -29.85
N ASP A 103 16.22 6.08 -30.23
CA ASP A 103 17.42 5.59 -29.55
C ASP A 103 17.65 6.27 -28.18
N GLU A 104 17.02 7.41 -27.93
CA GLU A 104 17.07 8.15 -26.66
C GLU A 104 15.84 7.93 -25.76
N ARG A 105 14.85 7.12 -26.17
CA ARG A 105 13.59 6.86 -25.43
C ARG A 105 13.79 5.94 -24.22
N GLY A 106 14.59 6.40 -23.25
CA GLY A 106 14.77 5.75 -21.96
C GLY A 106 13.74 6.21 -20.92
N PHE A 107 13.29 5.28 -20.06
CA PHE A 107 12.49 5.62 -18.88
C PHE A 107 13.35 5.65 -17.61
N HIS A 108 13.39 6.81 -16.97
CA HIS A 108 14.24 7.13 -15.82
C HIS A 108 13.47 7.47 -14.54
N VAL A 109 12.14 7.59 -14.58
CA VAL A 109 11.29 7.83 -13.39
C VAL A 109 11.03 6.52 -12.62
N ASN A 110 12.08 5.75 -12.37
CA ASN A 110 12.00 4.41 -11.79
C ASN A 110 11.50 4.42 -10.33
N GLY A 111 11.68 5.52 -9.61
CA GLY A 111 11.15 5.67 -8.24
C GLY A 111 9.64 5.50 -8.16
N TRP A 112 8.89 6.02 -9.14
CA TRP A 112 7.44 5.83 -9.24
C TRP A 112 7.08 4.34 -9.39
N ARG A 113 7.76 3.64 -10.31
CA ARG A 113 7.56 2.20 -10.55
C ARG A 113 7.85 1.37 -9.29
N TRP A 114 8.97 1.64 -8.62
CA TRP A 114 9.35 0.92 -7.40
C TRP A 114 8.39 1.22 -6.25
N HIS A 115 7.84 2.43 -6.18
CA HIS A 115 6.82 2.78 -5.19
C HIS A 115 5.53 1.98 -5.40
N SER A 116 5.04 1.87 -6.64
CA SER A 116 3.86 1.04 -6.94
C SER A 116 4.07 -0.42 -6.50
N ARG A 117 5.27 -0.97 -6.69
CA ARG A 117 5.63 -2.31 -6.18
C ARG A 117 5.67 -2.38 -4.66
N ALA A 118 6.18 -1.34 -3.99
CA ALA A 118 6.18 -1.27 -2.52
C ALA A 118 4.76 -1.22 -1.95
N VAL A 119 3.85 -0.45 -2.58
CA VAL A 119 2.43 -0.41 -2.22
C VAL A 119 1.80 -1.80 -2.28
N LEU A 120 1.98 -2.54 -3.38
CA LEU A 120 1.45 -3.89 -3.52
C LEU A 120 1.97 -4.84 -2.44
N ARG A 121 3.26 -4.77 -2.14
CA ARG A 121 3.86 -5.57 -1.07
C ARG A 121 3.25 -5.22 0.30
N ASP A 122 3.07 -3.93 0.58
CA ASP A 122 2.57 -3.47 1.87
C ASP A 122 1.08 -3.80 2.07
N ILE A 123 0.27 -3.74 1.02
CA ILE A 123 -1.13 -4.24 1.04
C ILE A 123 -1.15 -5.74 1.34
N ALA A 124 -0.32 -6.53 0.65
CA ALA A 124 -0.25 -7.98 0.88
C ALA A 124 0.22 -8.33 2.30
N ARG A 125 1.14 -7.55 2.87
CA ARG A 125 1.58 -7.68 4.27
C ARG A 125 0.47 -7.30 5.26
N PHE A 126 -0.25 -6.21 5.00
CA PHE A 126 -1.41 -5.82 5.81
C PHE A 126 -2.48 -6.93 5.82
N ARG A 127 -2.80 -7.50 4.64
CA ARG A 127 -3.74 -8.63 4.54
C ARG A 127 -3.34 -9.79 5.44
N ARG A 128 -2.06 -10.18 5.41
CA ARG A 128 -1.56 -11.26 6.30
C ARG A 128 -1.68 -10.89 7.77
N ALA A 129 -1.32 -9.67 8.15
CA ALA A 129 -1.47 -9.19 9.54
C ALA A 129 -2.93 -9.26 10.01
N ALA A 130 -3.89 -8.88 9.16
CA ALA A 130 -5.32 -8.96 9.46
C ALA A 130 -5.80 -10.42 9.65
N LEU A 131 -5.36 -11.35 8.80
CA LEU A 131 -5.68 -12.78 8.92
C LEU A 131 -5.13 -13.38 10.21
N LEU A 132 -3.86 -13.11 10.53
CA LEU A 132 -3.23 -13.58 11.77
C LEU A 132 -3.93 -13.02 13.01
N ALA A 133 -4.36 -11.76 12.98
CA ALA A 133 -5.13 -11.15 14.06
C ALA A 133 -6.53 -11.79 14.18
N ALA A 134 -7.19 -12.11 13.07
CA ALA A 134 -8.48 -12.80 13.07
C ALA A 134 -8.36 -14.20 13.70
N GLU A 135 -7.27 -14.91 13.43
CA GLU A 135 -6.96 -16.20 14.07
C GLU A 135 -6.73 -16.05 15.57
N ALA A 136 -5.89 -15.09 15.97
CA ALA A 136 -5.58 -14.82 17.38
C ALA A 136 -6.83 -14.45 18.21
N THR A 137 -7.80 -13.78 17.60
CA THR A 137 -9.04 -13.34 18.25
C THR A 137 -10.16 -14.39 18.24
N GLY A 138 -9.99 -15.52 17.55
CA GLY A 138 -11.00 -16.58 17.44
C GLY A 138 -10.73 -17.85 18.25
N GLY A 139 -9.59 -17.94 18.95
CA GLY A 139 -9.31 -19.06 19.84
C GLY A 139 -10.24 -19.07 21.07
N ALA A 140 -10.38 -20.23 21.73
CA ALA A 140 -11.10 -20.33 23.02
C ALA A 140 -10.52 -19.38 24.09
N ASP A 141 -9.22 -19.09 23.98
CA ASP A 141 -8.49 -18.12 24.82
C ASP A 141 -8.38 -16.71 24.17
N GLY A 142 -8.99 -16.52 23.00
CA GLY A 142 -8.77 -15.41 22.07
C GLY A 142 -9.34 -14.05 22.49
N GLY A 143 -10.11 -14.01 23.59
CA GLY A 143 -10.62 -12.76 24.18
C GLY A 143 -9.62 -12.03 25.09
N GLY A 144 -8.42 -12.59 25.29
CA GLY A 144 -7.40 -12.04 26.20
C GLY A 144 -6.51 -10.94 25.61
N GLU A 145 -5.50 -10.55 26.37
CA GLU A 145 -4.50 -9.51 26.04
C GLU A 145 -3.85 -9.69 24.66
N LYS A 146 -3.60 -10.95 24.25
CA LYS A 146 -3.02 -11.27 22.93
C LYS A 146 -3.93 -10.84 21.77
N GLY A 147 -5.24 -10.99 21.91
CA GLY A 147 -6.22 -10.59 20.88
C GLY A 147 -6.25 -9.07 20.72
N ALA A 148 -6.27 -8.34 21.85
CA ALA A 148 -6.21 -6.88 21.85
C ALA A 148 -4.92 -6.34 21.22
N ALA A 149 -3.77 -6.90 21.59
CA ALA A 149 -2.48 -6.52 20.99
C ALA A 149 -2.43 -6.80 19.48
N ALA A 150 -3.08 -7.88 19.01
CA ALA A 150 -3.18 -8.18 17.58
C ALA A 150 -4.04 -7.16 16.83
N VAL A 151 -5.16 -6.71 17.42
CA VAL A 151 -6.02 -5.65 16.85
C VAL A 151 -5.27 -4.32 16.78
N GLU A 152 -4.58 -3.92 17.86
CA GLU A 152 -3.75 -2.70 17.89
C GLU A 152 -2.65 -2.74 16.81
N ARG A 153 -2.00 -3.90 16.63
CA ARG A 153 -1.03 -4.10 15.56
C ARG A 153 -1.65 -3.86 14.18
N VAL A 154 -2.83 -4.41 13.90
CA VAL A 154 -3.54 -4.22 12.63
C VAL A 154 -3.86 -2.75 12.38
N ALA A 155 -4.27 -2.00 13.42
CA ALA A 155 -4.49 -0.56 13.30
C ALA A 155 -3.22 0.20 12.93
N LYS A 156 -2.08 -0.12 13.56
CA LYS A 156 -0.76 0.43 13.19
C LYS A 156 -0.36 0.05 11.76
N CYS A 157 -0.58 -1.20 11.35
CA CYS A 157 -0.33 -1.68 9.98
C CYS A 157 -1.15 -0.89 8.96
N TYR A 158 -2.43 -0.67 9.23
CA TYR A 158 -3.31 0.11 8.38
C TYR A 158 -2.82 1.56 8.27
N GLY A 159 -2.46 2.19 9.39
CA GLY A 159 -1.91 3.55 9.41
C GLY A 159 -0.69 3.70 8.51
N PHE A 160 0.26 2.75 8.57
CA PHE A 160 1.41 2.76 7.67
C PHE A 160 1.04 2.48 6.22
N MET A 161 0.35 1.36 5.94
CA MET A 161 -0.02 0.95 4.58
C MET A 161 -0.84 2.03 3.87
N TRP A 162 -1.82 2.61 4.56
CA TRP A 162 -2.74 3.57 3.96
C TRP A 162 -2.13 4.96 3.83
N THR A 163 -1.67 5.54 4.94
CA THR A 163 -1.24 6.94 4.98
C THR A 163 0.15 7.11 4.39
N PHE A 164 1.08 6.20 4.69
CA PHE A 164 2.45 6.30 4.21
C PHE A 164 2.63 5.68 2.82
N SER A 165 2.06 4.51 2.54
CA SER A 165 2.29 3.83 1.25
C SER A 165 1.31 4.33 0.17
N VAL A 166 0.03 3.95 0.25
CA VAL A 166 -0.96 4.22 -0.81
C VAL A 166 -1.20 5.73 -1.01
N THR A 167 -1.47 6.46 0.06
CA THR A 167 -1.86 7.87 -0.03
C THR A 167 -0.71 8.75 -0.55
N LYS A 168 0.54 8.47 -0.16
CA LYS A 168 1.69 9.25 -0.63
C LYS A 168 1.99 8.98 -2.11
N LEU A 169 1.80 7.76 -2.61
CA LEU A 169 1.87 7.48 -4.05
C LEU A 169 0.82 8.32 -4.79
N HIS A 170 -0.45 8.25 -4.37
CA HIS A 170 -1.52 9.03 -4.98
C HIS A 170 -1.27 10.54 -4.91
N ASN A 171 -0.77 11.06 -3.79
CA ASN A 171 -0.46 12.48 -3.65
C ASN A 171 0.66 12.88 -4.60
N THR A 172 1.73 12.10 -4.70
CA THR A 172 2.85 12.33 -5.64
C THR A 172 2.33 12.32 -7.07
N GLU A 173 1.47 11.37 -7.40
CA GLU A 173 0.86 11.28 -8.71
C GLU A 173 0.02 12.50 -9.06
N THR A 174 -0.94 12.86 -8.20
CA THR A 174 -1.90 13.94 -8.45
C THR A 174 -1.25 15.32 -8.42
N SER A 175 -0.31 15.56 -7.50
CA SER A 175 0.29 16.89 -7.30
C SER A 175 1.52 17.15 -8.15
N LEU A 176 2.23 16.10 -8.60
CA LEU A 176 3.50 16.26 -9.32
C LEU A 176 3.51 15.53 -10.65
N PHE A 177 3.29 14.21 -10.65
CA PHE A 177 3.54 13.37 -11.82
C PHE A 177 2.58 13.68 -12.98
N PHE A 178 1.26 13.65 -12.74
CA PHE A 178 0.28 13.89 -13.80
C PHE A 178 0.27 15.34 -14.29
N PRO A 179 0.37 16.37 -13.43
CA PRO A 179 0.58 17.74 -13.91
C PRO A 179 1.81 17.87 -14.82
N TRP A 180 2.95 17.32 -14.39
CA TRP A 180 4.18 17.34 -15.18
C TRP A 180 4.02 16.63 -16.54
N LEU A 181 3.33 15.49 -16.57
CA LEU A 181 3.08 14.77 -17.82
C LEU A 181 2.14 15.54 -18.75
N ARG A 182 1.11 16.20 -18.22
CA ARG A 182 0.18 17.03 -19.00
C ARG A 182 0.86 18.24 -19.63
N ASP A 183 1.87 18.80 -18.98
CA ASP A 183 2.66 19.91 -19.51
C ASP A 183 3.57 19.49 -20.67
N LEU A 184 3.88 18.20 -20.80
CA LEU A 184 4.81 17.65 -21.79
C LEU A 184 4.13 17.01 -23.01
N VAL A 185 2.96 16.40 -22.81
CA VAL A 185 2.33 15.53 -23.82
C VAL A 185 1.15 16.26 -24.45
N PRO A 186 1.03 16.25 -25.80
CA PRO A 186 -0.16 16.75 -26.49
C PRO A 186 -1.45 16.10 -25.94
N LYS A 187 -2.56 16.85 -25.91
CA LYS A 187 -3.81 16.38 -25.29
C LYS A 187 -4.37 15.13 -25.97
N GLU A 188 -4.06 14.97 -27.25
CA GLU A 188 -4.50 13.88 -28.12
C GLU A 188 -3.75 12.57 -27.82
N VAL A 189 -2.53 12.67 -27.26
CA VAL A 189 -1.65 11.53 -26.97
C VAL A 189 -1.71 11.13 -25.50
N LEU A 190 -2.23 12.02 -24.64
CA LEU A 190 -2.47 11.67 -23.25
C LEU A 190 -3.44 10.49 -23.19
N PRO A 191 -3.06 9.37 -22.53
CA PRO A 191 -4.00 8.30 -22.23
C PRO A 191 -5.22 8.89 -21.54
N PRO A 192 -6.42 8.30 -21.69
CA PRO A 192 -7.61 8.79 -21.00
C PRO A 192 -7.39 8.73 -19.48
N LEU A 193 -6.89 9.82 -18.91
CA LEU A 193 -6.53 9.93 -17.49
C LEU A 193 -7.76 9.72 -16.61
N SER A 194 -8.95 9.94 -17.17
CA SER A 194 -10.24 9.62 -16.55
C SER A 194 -10.36 8.14 -16.17
N GLU A 195 -9.78 7.20 -16.92
CA GLU A 195 -9.76 5.79 -16.50
C GLU A 195 -8.86 5.60 -15.28
N PHE A 196 -7.68 6.25 -15.24
CA PHE A 196 -6.82 6.19 -14.05
C PHE A 196 -7.47 6.82 -12.83
N ASP A 197 -8.18 7.93 -13.02
CA ASP A 197 -8.86 8.62 -11.94
C ASP A 197 -10.01 7.76 -11.39
N ARG A 198 -10.81 7.13 -12.26
CA ARG A 198 -11.83 6.15 -11.84
C ARG A 198 -11.24 4.96 -11.10
N GLU A 199 -10.11 4.43 -11.59
CA GLU A 199 -9.44 3.32 -10.93
C GLU A 199 -8.94 3.70 -9.54
N ARG A 200 -8.31 4.88 -9.42
CA ARG A 200 -7.81 5.46 -8.17
C ARG A 200 -8.91 5.77 -7.18
N GLU A 201 -10.04 6.31 -7.61
CA GLU A 201 -11.22 6.50 -6.77
C GLU A 201 -11.68 5.17 -6.15
N GLY A 202 -11.62 4.08 -6.91
CA GLY A 202 -11.89 2.74 -6.40
C GLY A 202 -10.89 2.30 -5.32
N VAL A 203 -9.59 2.52 -5.54
CA VAL A 203 -8.53 2.26 -4.54
C VAL A 203 -8.78 3.08 -3.26
N VAL A 204 -9.11 4.37 -3.40
CA VAL A 204 -9.47 5.28 -2.30
C VAL A 204 -10.69 4.78 -1.53
N ARG A 205 -11.73 4.35 -2.24
CA ARG A 205 -12.98 3.85 -1.64
C ARG A 205 -12.74 2.58 -0.83
N ILE A 206 -12.02 1.61 -1.37
CA ILE A 206 -11.72 0.36 -0.67
C ILE A 206 -10.86 0.63 0.57
N GLY A 207 -9.80 1.43 0.44
CA GLY A 207 -8.95 1.78 1.59
C GLY A 207 -9.70 2.45 2.73
N LYS A 208 -10.59 3.40 2.43
CA LYS A 208 -11.47 4.01 3.44
C LYS A 208 -12.37 2.98 4.13
N LYS A 209 -12.93 2.01 3.40
CA LYS A 209 -13.72 0.92 3.98
C LYS A 209 -12.89 0.03 4.90
N ILE A 210 -11.65 -0.30 4.53
CA ILE A 210 -10.72 -1.03 5.41
C ILE A 210 -10.54 -0.26 6.72
N GLY A 211 -10.31 1.06 6.67
CA GLY A 211 -10.20 1.89 7.87
C GLY A 211 -11.44 1.85 8.78
N GLN A 212 -12.64 1.79 8.21
CA GLN A 212 -13.88 1.65 8.97
C GLN A 212 -13.93 0.32 9.74
N PHE A 213 -13.56 -0.80 9.09
CA PHE A 213 -13.51 -2.11 9.73
C PHE A 213 -12.38 -2.26 10.74
N VAL A 214 -11.23 -1.59 10.52
CA VAL A 214 -10.17 -1.50 11.53
C VAL A 214 -10.70 -0.81 12.80
N ALA A 215 -11.36 0.34 12.66
CA ALA A 215 -11.97 1.05 13.79
C ALA A 215 -13.12 0.25 14.46
N GLU A 216 -13.83 -0.57 13.70
CA GLU A 216 -14.82 -1.52 14.25
C GLU A 216 -14.16 -2.62 15.08
N ALA A 217 -13.07 -3.22 14.58
CA ALA A 217 -12.30 -4.22 15.32
C ALA A 217 -11.74 -3.65 16.63
N GLU A 218 -11.22 -2.41 16.62
CA GLU A 218 -10.74 -1.74 17.84
C GLU A 218 -11.86 -1.55 18.87
N ARG A 219 -13.04 -1.07 18.43
CA ARG A 219 -14.21 -0.91 19.32
C ARG A 219 -14.69 -2.23 19.89
N ALA A 220 -14.78 -3.27 19.07
CA ALA A 220 -15.15 -4.62 19.51
C ALA A 220 -14.16 -5.18 20.54
N SER A 221 -12.86 -4.99 20.28
CA SER A 221 -11.80 -5.38 21.22
C SER A 221 -11.88 -4.65 22.55
N ALA A 222 -12.33 -3.39 22.56
CA ALA A 222 -12.48 -2.60 23.78
C ALA A 222 -13.76 -2.95 24.57
N SER A 223 -14.86 -3.26 23.88
CA SER A 223 -16.17 -3.45 24.54
C SER A 223 -16.36 -4.81 25.21
N LYS A 224 -15.49 -5.81 24.92
CA LYS A 224 -15.59 -7.22 25.36
C LYS A 224 -16.90 -7.93 25.00
N SER A 225 -17.82 -7.24 24.31
CA SER A 225 -19.17 -7.73 24.00
C SER A 225 -19.31 -8.30 22.59
N SER A 226 -18.40 -7.94 21.69
CA SER A 226 -18.40 -8.42 20.31
C SER A 226 -17.01 -8.92 19.91
N SER A 227 -16.97 -9.95 19.06
CA SER A 227 -15.69 -10.47 18.57
C SER A 227 -15.15 -9.57 17.46
N PRO A 228 -13.90 -9.07 17.55
CA PRO A 228 -13.26 -8.30 16.48
C PRO A 228 -12.96 -9.14 15.23
N ARG A 229 -13.05 -10.47 15.33
CA ARG A 229 -12.70 -11.42 14.26
C ARG A 229 -13.42 -11.15 12.94
N ALA A 230 -14.73 -10.88 12.99
CA ALA A 230 -15.52 -10.65 11.78
C ALA A 230 -15.03 -9.41 11.01
N ALA A 231 -14.78 -8.31 11.72
CA ALA A 231 -14.25 -7.08 11.12
C ALA A 231 -12.83 -7.30 10.55
N LEU A 232 -11.97 -8.05 11.24
CA LEU A 232 -10.62 -8.39 10.75
C LEU A 232 -10.65 -9.25 9.48
N LEU A 233 -11.57 -10.21 9.37
CA LEU A 233 -11.77 -10.98 8.14
C LEU A 233 -12.22 -10.09 6.98
N ARG A 234 -13.14 -9.14 7.23
CA ARG A 234 -13.52 -8.15 6.22
C ARG A 234 -12.37 -7.23 5.80
N CYS A 235 -11.49 -6.84 6.74
CA CYS A 235 -10.26 -6.12 6.39
C CYS A 235 -9.38 -6.93 5.43
N ALA A 236 -9.21 -8.22 5.67
CA ALA A 236 -8.38 -9.09 4.83
C ALA A 236 -8.95 -9.27 3.42
N GLU A 237 -10.27 -9.47 3.31
CA GLU A 237 -10.97 -9.57 2.02
C GLU A 237 -10.87 -8.27 1.21
N LEU A 238 -11.15 -7.13 1.83
CA LEU A 238 -11.01 -5.82 1.18
C LEU A 238 -9.56 -5.50 0.82
N ALA A 239 -8.58 -5.96 1.60
CA ALA A 239 -7.16 -5.81 1.26
C ALA A 239 -6.77 -6.64 0.04
N GLU A 240 -7.36 -7.83 -0.15
CA GLU A 240 -7.18 -8.61 -1.38
C GLU A 240 -7.80 -7.91 -2.59
N GLU A 241 -9.00 -7.34 -2.44
CA GLU A 241 -9.63 -6.52 -3.49
C GLU A 241 -8.78 -5.28 -3.81
N LEU A 242 -8.26 -4.61 -2.79
CA LEU A 242 -7.35 -3.46 -2.92
C LEU A 242 -6.07 -3.84 -3.67
N GLU A 243 -5.46 -4.99 -3.33
CA GLU A 243 -4.26 -5.52 -3.98
C GLU A 243 -4.51 -5.75 -5.47
N ALA A 244 -5.61 -6.42 -5.81
CA ALA A 244 -5.98 -6.70 -7.21
C ALA A 244 -6.20 -5.40 -8.01
N LYS A 245 -6.90 -4.43 -7.42
CA LYS A 245 -7.19 -3.14 -8.07
C LYS A 245 -5.94 -2.28 -8.23
N ALA A 246 -5.10 -2.19 -7.20
CA ALA A 246 -3.82 -1.50 -7.26
C ALA A 246 -2.87 -2.16 -8.28
N ALA A 247 -2.88 -3.49 -8.39
CA ALA A 247 -2.07 -4.21 -9.37
C ALA A 247 -2.55 -3.96 -10.81
N ARG A 248 -3.87 -3.89 -11.02
CA ARG A 248 -4.45 -3.48 -12.30
C ARG A 248 -4.01 -2.06 -12.64
N LEU A 249 -4.23 -1.11 -11.73
CA LEU A 249 -3.86 0.29 -11.94
C LEU A 249 -2.37 0.42 -12.29
N ALA A 250 -1.48 -0.19 -11.52
CA ALA A 250 -0.04 -0.15 -11.75
C ALA A 250 0.35 -0.70 -13.13
N ARG A 251 -0.28 -1.79 -13.60
CA ARG A 251 -0.03 -2.34 -14.93
C ARG A 251 -0.52 -1.45 -16.06
N VAL A 252 -1.74 -0.92 -15.97
CA VAL A 252 -2.29 -0.04 -17.02
C VAL A 252 -1.47 1.24 -17.08
N GLN A 253 -1.13 1.81 -15.92
CA GLN A 253 -0.22 2.95 -15.86
C GLN A 253 1.15 2.61 -16.46
N GLU A 254 1.77 1.48 -16.10
CA GLU A 254 3.05 1.07 -16.67
C GLU A 254 2.98 0.92 -18.20
N ALA A 255 1.93 0.28 -18.73
CA ALA A 255 1.75 0.07 -20.17
C ALA A 255 1.51 1.37 -20.95
N ALA A 256 0.81 2.35 -20.36
CA ALA A 256 0.44 3.58 -21.04
C ALA A 256 1.43 4.75 -20.76
N ILE A 257 1.82 4.94 -19.50
CA ILE A 257 2.60 6.10 -19.06
C ILE A 257 4.07 5.97 -19.42
N VAL A 258 4.66 4.78 -19.28
CA VAL A 258 6.08 4.57 -19.55
C VAL A 258 6.45 4.91 -21.00
N PRO A 259 5.79 4.35 -22.04
CA PRO A 259 6.13 4.69 -23.43
C PRO A 259 5.90 6.17 -23.73
N VAL A 260 4.78 6.74 -23.27
CA VAL A 260 4.49 8.18 -23.45
C VAL A 260 5.56 9.05 -22.79
N THR A 261 5.96 8.74 -21.56
CA THR A 261 7.00 9.49 -20.85
C THR A 261 8.34 9.37 -21.58
N ALA A 262 8.71 8.18 -22.05
CA ALA A 262 9.96 7.97 -22.78
C ALA A 262 9.98 8.70 -24.15
N ALA A 263 8.82 8.80 -24.81
CA ALA A 263 8.68 9.46 -26.10
C ALA A 263 8.64 10.99 -26.03
N TYR A 264 8.15 11.57 -24.93
CA TYR A 264 7.93 13.03 -24.79
C TYR A 264 8.83 13.72 -23.75
N ALA A 265 9.45 12.97 -22.83
CA ALA A 265 10.33 13.54 -21.80
C ALA A 265 11.78 13.11 -22.03
N THR A 266 12.65 14.08 -22.32
CA THR A 266 14.09 13.83 -22.40
C THR A 266 14.63 13.27 -21.07
N SER A 267 15.72 12.51 -21.13
CA SER A 267 16.41 12.01 -19.92
C SER A 267 16.64 13.12 -18.89
N LYS A 268 17.07 14.31 -19.33
CA LYS A 268 17.31 15.46 -18.46
C LYS A 268 16.05 15.93 -17.72
N GLN A 269 14.90 15.96 -18.38
CA GLN A 269 13.62 16.34 -17.76
C GLN A 269 13.18 15.29 -16.73
N GLN A 270 13.33 14.01 -17.05
CA GLN A 270 12.99 12.92 -16.13
C GLN A 270 13.85 12.93 -14.86
N TRP A 271 15.15 13.22 -14.98
CA TRP A 271 16.03 13.39 -13.81
C TRP A 271 15.63 14.59 -12.96
N LYS A 272 15.35 15.74 -13.58
CA LYS A 272 14.86 16.94 -12.87
C LYS A 272 13.53 16.67 -12.15
N PHE A 273 12.65 15.86 -12.75
CA PHE A 273 11.42 15.42 -12.11
C PHE A 273 11.70 14.54 -10.88
N ASN A 274 12.61 13.58 -10.98
CA ASN A 274 13.03 12.75 -9.84
C ASN A 274 13.54 13.60 -8.67
N ASP A 275 14.37 14.60 -8.94
CA ASP A 275 14.87 15.53 -7.92
C ASP A 275 13.69 16.27 -7.25
N LYS A 276 12.76 16.80 -8.05
CA LYS A 276 11.55 17.49 -7.54
C LYS A 276 10.72 16.58 -6.62
N VAL A 277 10.55 15.30 -6.98
CA VAL A 277 9.85 14.33 -6.12
C VAL A 277 10.60 14.14 -4.80
N ILE A 278 11.92 13.91 -4.83
CA ILE A 278 12.73 13.73 -3.61
C ILE A 278 12.62 14.96 -2.70
N PHE A 279 12.71 16.17 -3.25
CA PHE A 279 12.53 17.41 -2.48
C PHE A 279 11.13 17.53 -1.88
N SER A 280 10.08 17.18 -2.63
CA SER A 280 8.69 17.27 -2.16
C SER A 280 8.35 16.28 -1.03
N LEU A 281 9.00 15.11 -1.03
CA LEU A 281 8.81 14.11 0.02
C LEU A 281 9.46 14.56 1.33
N GLY A 282 10.53 15.36 1.25
CA GLY A 282 11.40 15.67 2.38
C GLY A 282 12.36 14.51 2.70
N LEU A 283 13.47 14.83 3.35
CA LEU A 283 14.59 13.90 3.53
C LEU A 283 14.20 12.61 4.26
N VAL A 284 13.46 12.73 5.36
CA VAL A 284 13.10 11.57 6.21
C VAL A 284 12.17 10.61 5.47
N ASP A 285 11.11 11.13 4.84
CA ASP A 285 10.18 10.27 4.09
C ASP A 285 10.85 9.66 2.86
N ALA A 286 11.70 10.41 2.15
CA ALA A 286 12.48 9.87 1.03
C ALA A 286 13.37 8.68 1.44
N GLN A 287 13.98 8.72 2.64
CA GLN A 287 14.76 7.60 3.18
C GLN A 287 13.88 6.38 3.47
N VAL A 288 12.72 6.58 4.09
CA VAL A 288 11.76 5.49 4.37
C VAL A 288 11.23 4.88 3.06
N PHE A 289 10.91 5.70 2.06
CA PHE A 289 10.51 5.22 0.73
C PHE A 289 11.62 4.43 0.05
N LEU A 290 12.87 4.89 0.12
CA LEU A 290 13.98 4.17 -0.52
C LEU A 290 14.16 2.77 0.07
N VAL A 291 14.02 2.62 1.39
CA VAL A 291 14.01 1.30 2.04
C VAL A 291 12.82 0.46 1.55
N ALA A 292 11.63 1.05 1.51
CA ALA A 292 10.43 0.36 1.05
C ALA A 292 10.58 -0.12 -0.40
N MET A 293 11.07 0.73 -1.30
CA MET A 293 11.30 0.44 -2.71
C MET A 293 12.37 -0.64 -2.89
N HIS A 294 13.52 -0.51 -2.22
CA HIS A 294 14.60 -1.50 -2.22
C HIS A 294 14.07 -2.90 -1.90
N ASP A 295 13.32 -3.00 -0.81
CA ASP A 295 12.80 -4.28 -0.35
C ASP A 295 11.71 -4.87 -1.26
N ALA A 296 11.02 -4.03 -2.03
CA ALA A 296 9.98 -4.46 -2.96
C ALA A 296 10.56 -5.04 -4.26
N ILE A 297 11.79 -4.66 -4.61
CA ILE A 297 12.44 -5.07 -5.86
C ILE A 297 13.65 -5.97 -5.66
N LYS A 298 14.08 -6.24 -4.42
CA LYS A 298 15.30 -7.02 -4.13
C LYS A 298 15.32 -8.43 -4.76
N SER A 299 14.16 -9.02 -5.02
CA SER A 299 14.02 -10.33 -5.68
C SER A 299 13.96 -10.27 -7.20
N ASP A 300 13.79 -9.07 -7.79
CA ASP A 300 13.76 -8.86 -9.23
C ASP A 300 15.14 -8.36 -9.69
N ARG A 301 15.90 -9.23 -10.35
CA ARG A 301 17.29 -8.95 -10.76
C ARG A 301 17.38 -7.73 -11.67
N GLU A 302 16.42 -7.54 -12.58
CA GLU A 302 16.46 -6.47 -13.56
C GLU A 302 16.15 -5.12 -12.92
N GLU A 303 15.07 -5.06 -12.14
CA GLU A 303 14.71 -3.85 -11.40
C GLU A 303 15.77 -3.49 -10.35
N PHE A 304 16.35 -4.48 -9.67
CA PHE A 304 17.44 -4.24 -8.73
C PHE A 304 18.71 -3.72 -9.42
N ASN A 305 19.00 -4.17 -10.64
CA ASN A 305 20.10 -3.61 -11.43
C ASN A 305 19.85 -2.13 -11.80
N LYS A 306 18.61 -1.78 -12.19
CA LYS A 306 18.22 -0.39 -12.42
C LYS A 306 18.37 0.43 -11.12
N PHE A 307 17.96 -0.12 -9.98
CA PHE A 307 18.14 0.52 -8.68
C PHE A 307 19.60 0.81 -8.36
N ARG A 308 20.50 -0.16 -8.56
CA ARG A 308 21.94 0.03 -8.31
C ARG A 308 22.57 1.10 -9.21
N LYS A 309 22.09 1.22 -10.46
CA LYS A 309 22.55 2.21 -11.44
C LYS A 309 22.04 3.62 -11.12
N ASN A 310 20.76 3.75 -10.78
CA ASN A 310 20.09 5.05 -10.63
C ASN A 310 20.18 5.63 -9.21
N VAL A 311 20.37 4.80 -8.18
CA VAL A 311 20.48 5.26 -6.78
C VAL A 311 21.95 5.42 -6.39
N PRO A 312 22.34 6.60 -5.86
CA PRO A 312 23.72 6.87 -5.45
C PRO A 312 24.27 5.83 -4.47
N LYS A 313 25.56 5.48 -4.61
CA LYS A 313 26.24 4.48 -3.77
C LYS A 313 26.12 4.77 -2.27
N PHE A 314 26.27 6.03 -1.87
CA PHE A 314 26.17 6.42 -0.45
C PHE A 314 24.77 6.17 0.12
N ALA A 315 23.71 6.53 -0.61
CA ALA A 315 22.34 6.28 -0.20
C ALA A 315 22.08 4.77 -0.07
N ARG A 316 22.57 3.96 -1.03
CA ARG A 316 22.47 2.50 -0.97
C ARG A 316 23.18 1.91 0.25
N ALA A 317 24.36 2.42 0.61
CA ALA A 317 25.10 1.97 1.78
C ALA A 317 24.37 2.27 3.10
N LEU A 318 23.52 3.31 3.13
CA LEU A 318 22.75 3.70 4.32
C LEU A 318 21.40 2.98 4.46
N ILE A 319 20.93 2.25 3.43
CA ILE A 319 19.66 1.51 3.47
C ILE A 319 19.53 0.60 4.70
N PRO A 320 20.53 -0.19 5.11
CA PRO A 320 20.42 -1.02 6.32
C PRO A 320 20.20 -0.18 7.59
N THR A 321 20.89 0.96 7.71
CA THR A 321 20.74 1.87 8.85
C THR A 321 19.37 2.54 8.85
N TRP A 322 18.92 3.07 7.71
CA TRP A 322 17.58 3.65 7.58
C TRP A 322 16.48 2.63 7.79
N ARG A 323 16.72 1.37 7.37
CA ARG A 323 15.80 0.27 7.64
C ARG A 323 15.59 0.11 9.14
N ARG A 324 16.67 0.00 9.91
CA ARG A 324 16.63 -0.19 11.36
C ARG A 324 16.06 1.01 12.12
N VAL A 325 16.51 2.22 11.77
CA VAL A 325 16.24 3.44 12.57
C VAL A 325 14.95 4.15 12.15
N LEU A 326 14.55 4.07 10.88
CA LEU A 326 13.43 4.86 10.34
C LEU A 326 12.28 3.98 9.86
N TYR A 327 12.57 2.95 9.07
CA TYR A 327 11.55 2.13 8.45
C TYR A 327 10.90 1.16 9.45
N LEU A 328 11.68 0.32 10.14
CA LEU A 328 11.14 -0.70 11.06
C LEU A 328 10.31 -0.11 12.22
N PRO A 329 10.64 1.03 12.84
CA PRO A 329 9.76 1.63 13.85
C PRO A 329 8.37 2.02 13.31
N ARG A 330 8.26 2.31 12.00
CA ARG A 330 7.00 2.71 11.35
C ARG A 330 6.27 1.53 10.72
N ALA A 331 7.01 0.62 10.09
CA ALA A 331 6.51 -0.48 9.25
C ALA A 331 6.66 -1.85 9.90
N GLY A 332 7.31 -1.95 11.06
CA GLY A 332 7.59 -3.23 11.74
C GLY A 332 6.32 -3.97 12.16
N CYS A 333 5.20 -3.25 12.28
CA CYS A 333 3.89 -3.87 12.44
C CYS A 333 3.53 -4.80 11.26
N LEU A 334 4.02 -4.54 10.03
CA LEU A 334 3.78 -5.34 8.82
C LEU A 334 4.74 -6.53 8.65
N GLU A 335 5.81 -6.63 9.44
CA GLU A 335 6.73 -7.76 9.39
C GLU A 335 6.16 -8.91 10.24
N ASP A 336 6.29 -10.15 9.76
CA ASP A 336 5.86 -11.32 10.51
C ASP A 336 6.81 -11.51 11.70
N SER A 337 6.28 -11.72 12.91
CA SER A 337 7.09 -11.83 14.13
C SER A 337 8.11 -12.97 14.09
N ALA A 338 7.91 -13.96 13.23
CA ALA A 338 8.87 -15.03 12.95
C ALA A 338 10.13 -14.54 12.22
N ASP A 339 10.04 -13.46 11.43
CA ASP A 339 11.16 -12.94 10.63
C ASP A 339 12.06 -11.97 11.43
N VAL A 340 11.61 -11.52 12.61
CA VAL A 340 12.33 -10.52 13.43
C VAL A 340 13.46 -11.15 14.26
N VAL A 341 13.45 -12.48 14.46
CA VAL A 341 14.37 -13.17 15.39
C VAL A 341 15.77 -13.44 14.78
N VAL A 342 16.03 -13.09 13.51
CA VAL A 342 17.24 -13.55 12.78
C VAL A 342 18.23 -12.41 12.43
N ALA A 343 18.18 -11.26 13.11
CA ALA A 343 19.20 -10.23 12.93
C ALA A 343 20.12 -10.15 14.17
N PRO A 344 21.35 -10.72 14.10
CA PRO A 344 22.37 -10.54 15.15
C PRO A 344 22.88 -9.10 15.26
#